data_AF-A0A4Y6R955-F1
#
_entry.id   AF-A0A4Y6R955-F1
#
_cell.length_a   1.000
_cell.length_b   1.000
_cell.length_c   1.000
_cell.angle_alpha   90.00
_cell.angle_beta   90.00
_cell.angle_gamma   90.00
#
_symmetry.space_group_name_H-M   'P 1'
#
loop_
_entity.id
_entity.type
_entity.pdbx_description
1 polymer ?
#
loop_
_entity_poly.entity_id
_entity_poly.type
_entity_poly.pdbx_seq_one_letter_code
_entity_poly.pdbx_strand_id
1 'polypeptide(L)'
;MNASKTQPGTLHEAMAAFASQMTGWHGICDGSLTARIVGEFSAGKTRLVNELLGDMVPQALKPISSREVQTRLPLEVTYGAQAALHLVERECDTDQATVVKALAHFPQRGEILAADYAPQRFRLRLSLPMQQLVLPEGDGYMEGNAPKRLFLIDMPGWNSSEDTLAEQPAELMLAGDNNLALVYVVSAMRLESSVNRQRLHDFLEALNDAYFLGQSQLLMVMTHCPEEDQQRLRALAACLVSDIWTKLGLDPDELELTVLCVEFDSMDALQLQAFRARFWQCLLAPLGQVADPGHPWQSRMRAWPEAWQLAPRVAASHRVLVAVRGMLAGICDQGVFLPGMNMRRLDGAEQEEIQSTLFRMWSKRARVKEWNSLLETSEDLLLAADHPLAAWWNLFWVSQTNSLLDAVHDLMRGATQALEDVSAQTVDLEAHLAQRLRTLHAAASMLATGSFARLVDAVHAAGELPAERLLASLFSLATVQTYYESQCGKLLQKQLQEETP
;
A
#
# COMPACT_ATOMS: atom_id res chain seq x y z
N MET A 1 -21.57 14.89 -22.75
CA MET A 1 -21.99 13.58 -23.32
C MET A 1 -20.97 12.53 -22.93
N ASN A 2 -21.45 11.35 -22.53
CA ASN A 2 -20.73 10.16 -22.06
C ASN A 2 -19.93 10.26 -20.75
N ALA A 3 -20.64 10.39 -19.63
CA ALA A 3 -20.20 9.78 -18.38
C ALA A 3 -20.82 8.37 -18.33
N SER A 4 -19.96 7.36 -18.43
CA SER A 4 -20.33 5.96 -18.31
C SER A 4 -20.90 5.67 -16.92
N LYS A 5 -21.97 4.89 -16.91
CA LYS A 5 -22.66 4.36 -15.73
C LYS A 5 -21.68 3.70 -14.74
N THR A 6 -21.43 4.35 -13.62
CA THR A 6 -21.04 3.69 -12.37
C THR A 6 -22.13 4.02 -11.35
N GLN A 7 -22.80 2.98 -10.85
CA GLN A 7 -23.83 3.13 -9.84
C GLN A 7 -23.26 3.87 -8.62
N PRO A 8 -23.96 4.85 -8.02
CA PRO A 8 -23.49 5.49 -6.82
C PRO A 8 -23.68 4.50 -5.66
N GLY A 9 -22.60 3.83 -5.28
CA GLY A 9 -22.53 3.17 -3.99
C GLY A 9 -22.59 4.20 -2.86
N THR A 10 -23.02 3.79 -1.67
CA THR A 10 -23.04 4.67 -0.51
C THR A 10 -21.63 5.12 -0.11
N LEU A 11 -21.48 6.24 0.63
CA LEU A 11 -20.18 6.70 1.14
C LEU A 11 -19.42 5.57 1.88
N HIS A 12 -20.16 4.73 2.59
CA HIS A 12 -19.64 3.59 3.32
C HIS A 12 -19.10 2.49 2.40
N GLU A 13 -19.78 2.19 1.29
CA GLU A 13 -19.30 1.26 0.27
C GLU A 13 -18.02 1.75 -0.39
N ALA A 14 -17.91 3.06 -0.68
CA ALA A 14 -16.70 3.64 -1.22
C ALA A 14 -15.51 3.56 -0.25
N MET A 15 -15.75 3.75 1.05
CA MET A 15 -14.74 3.53 2.10
C MET A 15 -14.34 2.05 2.21
N ALA A 16 -15.30 1.12 2.12
CA ALA A 16 -15.04 -0.32 2.16
C ALA A 16 -14.25 -0.79 0.92
N ALA A 17 -14.56 -0.24 -0.26
CA ALA A 17 -13.84 -0.50 -1.49
C ALA A 17 -12.39 0.00 -1.41
N PHE A 18 -12.18 1.23 -0.91
CA PHE A 18 -10.83 1.75 -0.61
C PHE A 18 -10.09 0.82 0.35
N ALA A 19 -10.71 0.43 1.47
CA ALA A 19 -10.10 -0.46 2.44
C ALA A 19 -9.70 -1.81 1.80
N SER A 20 -10.60 -2.41 1.02
CA SER A 20 -10.32 -3.67 0.31
C SER A 20 -9.19 -3.54 -0.71
N GLN A 21 -9.09 -2.41 -1.42
CA GLN A 21 -7.99 -2.18 -2.36
C GLN A 21 -6.65 -1.99 -1.63
N MET A 22 -6.68 -1.43 -0.43
CA MET A 22 -5.50 -1.10 0.38
C MET A 22 -5.02 -2.22 1.31
N THR A 23 -5.89 -3.18 1.68
CA THR A 23 -5.59 -4.27 2.64
C THR A 23 -4.78 -5.43 2.05
N GLY A 24 -4.87 -5.69 0.74
CA GLY A 24 -4.05 -6.72 0.08
C GLY A 24 -2.87 -6.10 -0.65
N TRP A 25 -1.65 -6.64 -0.52
CA TRP A 25 -0.55 -6.19 -1.37
C TRP A 25 -0.65 -6.75 -2.79
N HIS A 26 -1.68 -6.34 -3.52
CA HIS A 26 -1.84 -6.65 -4.94
C HIS A 26 -0.78 -5.91 -5.76
N GLY A 27 -0.10 -6.63 -6.66
CA GLY A 27 0.87 -6.02 -7.57
C GLY A 27 2.26 -5.74 -6.99
N ILE A 28 2.64 -6.28 -5.83
CA ILE A 28 4.07 -6.34 -5.46
C ILE A 28 4.80 -7.12 -6.55
N CYS A 29 5.80 -6.50 -7.15
CA CYS A 29 6.66 -7.15 -8.13
C CYS A 29 7.68 -8.06 -7.44
N ASP A 30 8.14 -9.08 -8.16
CA ASP A 30 9.19 -9.96 -7.68
C ASP A 30 10.44 -9.12 -7.34
N GLY A 31 11.00 -9.34 -6.16
CA GLY A 31 12.34 -8.89 -5.83
C GLY A 31 13.40 -9.86 -6.35
N SER A 32 14.64 -9.45 -6.22
CA SER A 32 15.82 -10.27 -6.52
C SER A 32 16.48 -10.86 -5.28
N LEU A 33 16.11 -10.36 -4.08
CA LEU A 33 16.64 -10.84 -2.81
C LEU A 33 16.09 -12.21 -2.43
N THR A 34 16.99 -13.13 -2.10
CA THR A 34 16.66 -14.55 -1.87
C THR A 34 17.29 -15.11 -0.60
N ALA A 35 16.62 -16.08 0.03
CA ALA A 35 17.17 -16.94 1.06
C ALA A 35 17.08 -18.39 0.59
N ARG A 36 18.21 -19.10 0.54
CA ARG A 36 18.27 -20.47 0.01
C ARG A 36 18.32 -21.49 1.13
N ILE A 37 17.49 -22.52 1.06
CA ILE A 37 17.54 -23.67 1.96
C ILE A 37 18.25 -24.81 1.24
N VAL A 38 19.44 -25.14 1.73
CA VAL A 38 20.30 -26.22 1.20
C VAL A 38 20.54 -27.27 2.27
N GLY A 39 20.89 -28.49 1.88
CA GLY A 39 21.04 -29.59 2.82
C GLY A 39 21.02 -30.95 2.12
N GLU A 40 21.60 -31.95 2.77
CA GLU A 40 21.58 -33.34 2.28
C GLU A 40 20.16 -33.86 2.09
N PHE A 41 20.00 -34.87 1.22
CA PHE A 41 18.81 -35.69 1.21
C PHE A 41 18.47 -36.21 2.63
N SER A 42 17.18 -36.15 2.98
CA SER A 42 16.67 -36.49 4.31
C SER A 42 17.24 -35.68 5.49
N ALA A 43 17.89 -34.53 5.25
CA ALA A 43 18.30 -33.63 6.34
C ALA A 43 17.12 -32.93 7.05
N GLY A 44 15.92 -32.99 6.48
CA GLY A 44 14.71 -32.38 7.05
C GLY A 44 14.32 -31.03 6.45
N LYS A 45 14.88 -30.62 5.30
CA LYS A 45 14.55 -29.35 4.61
C LYS A 45 13.05 -29.14 4.38
N THR A 46 12.39 -30.09 3.74
CA THR A 46 10.96 -30.01 3.44
C THR A 46 10.12 -29.99 4.72
N ARG A 47 10.57 -30.68 5.78
CA ARG A 47 9.92 -30.60 7.11
C ARG A 47 10.08 -29.20 7.68
N LEU A 48 11.30 -28.64 7.66
CA LEU A 48 11.57 -27.26 8.07
C LEU A 48 10.65 -26.28 7.32
N VAL A 49 10.59 -26.34 5.99
CA VAL A 49 9.71 -25.49 5.17
C VAL A 49 8.26 -25.63 5.61
N ASN A 50 7.74 -26.86 5.71
CA ASN A 50 6.36 -27.10 6.16
C ASN A 50 6.09 -26.51 7.54
N GLU A 51 7.04 -26.63 8.46
CA GLU A 51 6.91 -26.05 9.78
C GLU A 51 6.98 -24.52 9.76
N LEU A 52 7.81 -23.90 8.93
CA LEU A 52 7.88 -22.45 8.80
C LEU A 52 6.59 -21.85 8.24
N LEU A 53 5.95 -22.55 7.30
CA LEU A 53 4.72 -22.13 6.65
C LEU A 53 3.46 -22.38 7.50
N GLY A 54 3.51 -23.38 8.39
CA GLY A 54 2.43 -23.71 9.32
C GLY A 54 1.11 -24.10 8.63
N ASP A 55 0.00 -23.60 9.18
CA ASP A 55 -1.36 -23.93 8.70
C ASP A 55 -1.85 -23.00 7.58
N MET A 56 -1.01 -22.07 7.13
CA MET A 56 -1.36 -21.12 6.07
C MET A 56 -1.43 -21.76 4.68
N VAL A 57 -0.81 -22.93 4.51
CA VAL A 57 -0.80 -23.67 3.24
C VAL A 57 -1.95 -24.67 3.23
N PRO A 58 -2.87 -24.60 2.24
CA PRO A 58 -3.88 -25.62 2.05
C PRO A 58 -3.23 -27.00 1.90
N GLN A 59 -3.84 -28.04 2.49
CA GLN A 59 -3.25 -29.39 2.53
C GLN A 59 -2.87 -29.92 1.14
N ALA A 60 -3.67 -29.64 0.11
CA ALA A 60 -3.39 -30.04 -1.27
C ALA A 60 -2.11 -29.41 -1.84
N LEU A 61 -1.73 -28.22 -1.37
CA LEU A 61 -0.57 -27.47 -1.84
C LEU A 61 0.67 -27.67 -0.96
N LYS A 62 0.56 -28.42 0.14
CA LYS A 62 1.69 -28.66 1.04
C LYS A 62 2.76 -29.52 0.36
N PRO A 63 4.04 -29.13 0.44
CA PRO A 63 5.15 -30.00 0.09
C PRO A 63 5.06 -31.35 0.79
N ILE A 64 5.20 -32.44 0.03
CA ILE A 64 5.08 -33.82 0.55
C ILE A 64 6.42 -34.19 1.21
N SER A 65 6.42 -34.52 2.52
CA SER A 65 7.66 -34.76 3.27
C SER A 65 8.27 -36.16 3.07
N SER A 66 9.49 -36.19 2.52
CA SER A 66 10.67 -36.99 2.92
C SER A 66 10.58 -38.50 3.22
N ARG A 67 9.63 -39.26 2.68
CA ARG A 67 9.83 -40.72 2.50
C ARG A 67 10.00 -41.16 1.06
N GLU A 68 9.77 -40.27 0.12
CA GLU A 68 9.98 -40.50 -1.30
C GLU A 68 10.77 -39.33 -1.89
N VAL A 69 11.71 -39.64 -2.78
CA VAL A 69 12.62 -38.68 -3.42
C VAL A 69 11.77 -37.79 -4.36
N GLN A 70 11.12 -36.72 -3.90
CA GLN A 70 10.09 -36.03 -4.72
C GLN A 70 10.45 -34.61 -5.21
N THR A 71 11.43 -33.91 -4.63
CA THR A 71 11.76 -32.52 -5.02
C THR A 71 12.90 -32.45 -6.05
N ARG A 72 12.58 -32.61 -7.33
CA ARG A 72 13.53 -32.39 -8.44
C ARG A 72 13.62 -30.91 -8.87
N LEU A 73 12.54 -30.14 -8.72
CA LEU A 73 12.52 -28.70 -9.00
C LEU A 73 12.69 -27.90 -7.71
N PRO A 74 13.39 -26.76 -7.74
CA PRO A 74 13.39 -25.79 -6.63
C PRO A 74 11.98 -25.31 -6.30
N LEU A 75 11.69 -25.12 -5.01
CA LEU A 75 10.45 -24.54 -4.54
C LEU A 75 10.69 -23.12 -4.03
N GLU A 76 10.22 -22.14 -4.79
CA GLU A 76 10.15 -20.73 -4.40
C GLU A 76 8.91 -20.47 -3.54
N VAL A 77 9.11 -20.11 -2.28
CA VAL A 77 8.07 -19.61 -1.38
C VAL A 77 8.13 -18.09 -1.36
N THR A 78 7.02 -17.42 -1.66
CA THR A 78 6.97 -15.96 -1.75
C THR A 78 5.60 -15.38 -1.36
N TYR A 79 5.50 -14.06 -1.24
CA TYR A 79 4.24 -13.39 -0.93
C TYR A 79 3.23 -13.51 -2.09
N GLY A 80 1.98 -13.81 -1.75
CA GLY A 80 0.82 -13.58 -2.61
C GLY A 80 -0.43 -13.33 -1.77
N ALA A 81 -1.40 -12.62 -2.35
CA ALA A 81 -2.64 -12.28 -1.63
C ALA A 81 -3.45 -13.51 -1.20
N GLN A 82 -3.26 -14.65 -1.87
CA GLN A 82 -3.89 -15.93 -1.56
C GLN A 82 -2.88 -17.07 -1.73
N ALA A 83 -3.14 -18.19 -1.05
CA ALA A 83 -2.35 -19.39 -1.21
C ALA A 83 -2.54 -19.98 -2.62
N ALA A 84 -1.46 -20.07 -3.40
CA ALA A 84 -1.51 -20.62 -4.76
C ALA A 84 -0.18 -21.28 -5.13
N LEU A 85 -0.25 -22.36 -5.90
CA LEU A 85 0.92 -23.06 -6.43
C LEU A 85 0.96 -22.95 -7.96
N HIS A 86 2.11 -22.58 -8.49
CA HIS A 86 2.34 -22.47 -9.93
C HIS A 86 3.62 -23.19 -10.33
N LEU A 87 3.62 -23.74 -11.54
CA LEU A 87 4.86 -24.03 -12.24
C LEU A 87 5.27 -22.74 -12.97
N VAL A 88 6.49 -22.28 -12.73
CA VAL A 88 7.03 -21.09 -13.37
C VAL A 88 8.30 -21.43 -14.14
N GLU A 89 8.51 -20.67 -15.21
CA GLU A 89 9.75 -20.63 -15.95
C GLU A 89 10.56 -19.43 -15.46
N ARG A 90 11.75 -19.69 -14.92
CA ARG A 90 12.70 -18.71 -14.40
C ARG A 90 14.08 -19.34 -14.30
N GLU A 91 15.02 -18.82 -15.07
CA GLU A 91 16.40 -19.30 -15.10
C GLU A 91 17.21 -18.60 -13.99
N CYS A 92 17.25 -17.27 -14.01
CA CYS A 92 17.96 -16.45 -13.01
C CYS A 92 17.00 -15.77 -12.02
N ASP A 93 17.49 -15.48 -10.81
CA ASP A 93 16.70 -14.79 -9.78
C ASP A 93 16.39 -13.33 -10.14
N THR A 94 17.16 -12.73 -11.04
CA THR A 94 16.89 -11.39 -11.56
C THR A 94 15.84 -11.37 -12.67
N ASP A 95 15.51 -12.54 -13.24
CA ASP A 95 14.52 -12.65 -14.30
C ASP A 95 13.08 -12.55 -13.78
N GLN A 96 12.22 -11.95 -14.59
CA GLN A 96 10.77 -12.02 -14.41
C GLN A 96 10.29 -13.46 -14.65
N ALA A 97 9.64 -14.03 -13.64
CA ALA A 97 9.11 -15.38 -13.77
C ALA A 97 7.87 -15.41 -14.68
N THR A 98 7.83 -16.36 -15.61
CA THR A 98 6.66 -16.60 -16.46
C THR A 98 5.85 -17.77 -15.91
N VAL A 99 4.56 -17.55 -15.65
CA VAL A 99 3.66 -18.63 -15.17
C VAL A 99 3.37 -19.58 -16.33
N VAL A 100 3.79 -20.84 -16.17
CA VAL A 100 3.56 -21.91 -17.15
C VAL A 100 2.21 -22.56 -16.93
N LYS A 101 1.91 -22.95 -15.68
CA LYS A 101 0.59 -23.47 -15.30
C LYS A 101 0.29 -23.26 -13.82
N ALA A 102 -1.00 -23.11 -13.50
CA ALA A 102 -1.49 -23.22 -12.14
C ALA A 102 -1.64 -24.71 -11.73
N LEU A 103 -1.29 -25.03 -10.49
CA LEU A 103 -1.32 -26.37 -9.92
C LEU A 103 -2.39 -26.46 -8.83
N ALA A 104 -3.32 -27.42 -8.98
CA ALA A 104 -4.37 -27.66 -7.97
C ALA A 104 -3.86 -28.45 -6.76
N HIS A 105 -2.75 -29.16 -6.91
CA HIS A 105 -2.06 -29.90 -5.85
C HIS A 105 -0.55 -29.81 -6.04
N PHE A 106 0.20 -30.09 -4.97
CA PHE A 106 1.65 -30.27 -5.06
C PHE A 106 1.95 -31.46 -5.99
N PRO A 107 2.80 -31.29 -7.02
CA PRO A 107 3.02 -32.34 -8.01
C PRO A 107 3.85 -33.48 -7.44
N GLN A 108 3.55 -34.70 -7.85
CA GLN A 108 4.37 -35.88 -7.53
C GLN A 108 5.60 -35.95 -8.45
N ARG A 109 6.68 -36.64 -8.02
CA ARG A 109 7.91 -36.81 -8.81
C ARG A 109 7.63 -37.30 -10.23
N GLY A 110 6.79 -38.32 -10.37
CA GLY A 110 6.45 -38.93 -11.67
C GLY A 110 5.80 -37.96 -12.65
N GLU A 111 5.00 -37.01 -12.15
CA GLU A 111 4.36 -35.98 -12.99
C GLU A 111 5.39 -34.99 -13.54
N ILE A 112 6.41 -34.66 -12.75
CA ILE A 112 7.50 -33.79 -13.18
C ILE A 112 8.40 -34.51 -14.19
N LEU A 113 8.73 -35.79 -13.93
CA LEU A 113 9.55 -36.62 -14.82
C LEU A 113 8.90 -36.83 -16.19
N ALA A 114 7.60 -37.11 -16.22
CA ALA A 114 6.87 -37.35 -17.46
C ALA A 114 6.80 -36.12 -18.37
N ALA A 115 6.93 -34.93 -17.80
CA ALA A 115 6.84 -33.66 -18.52
C ALA A 115 8.21 -33.07 -18.93
N ASP A 116 9.32 -33.71 -18.56
CA ASP A 116 10.69 -33.34 -18.92
C ASP A 116 11.08 -31.88 -18.61
N TYR A 117 10.61 -31.35 -17.46
CA TYR A 117 10.99 -30.01 -17.02
C TYR A 117 12.44 -29.97 -16.51
N ALA A 118 13.26 -29.11 -17.10
CA ALA A 118 14.65 -28.87 -16.70
C ALA A 118 14.74 -28.08 -15.38
N PRO A 119 15.36 -28.60 -14.31
CA PRO A 119 15.43 -27.93 -13.00
C PRO A 119 16.16 -26.59 -12.97
N GLN A 120 17.02 -26.31 -13.97
CA GLN A 120 17.72 -25.04 -14.10
C GLN A 120 16.81 -23.91 -14.61
N ARG A 121 15.71 -24.25 -15.28
CA ARG A 121 14.82 -23.31 -15.96
C ARG A 121 13.42 -23.27 -15.36
N PHE A 122 12.98 -24.36 -14.73
CA PHE A 122 11.64 -24.47 -14.15
C PHE A 122 11.70 -24.59 -12.64
N ARG A 123 10.79 -23.88 -11.97
CA ARG A 123 10.66 -23.85 -10.52
C ARG A 123 9.20 -24.01 -10.13
N LEU A 124 8.95 -24.54 -8.93
CA LEU A 124 7.64 -24.47 -8.30
C LEU A 124 7.55 -23.18 -7.50
N ARG A 125 6.45 -22.45 -7.63
CA ARG A 125 6.21 -21.22 -6.88
C ARG A 125 4.97 -21.34 -6.00
N LEU A 126 5.19 -21.35 -4.69
CA LEU A 126 4.15 -21.31 -3.68
C LEU A 126 4.00 -19.89 -3.14
N SER A 127 2.92 -19.22 -3.53
CA SER A 127 2.56 -17.89 -3.04
C SER A 127 1.70 -18.01 -1.80
N LEU A 128 1.99 -17.23 -0.74
CA LEU A 128 1.26 -17.26 0.54
C LEU A 128 1.06 -15.85 1.10
N PRO A 129 -0.02 -15.59 1.86
CA PRO A 129 -0.28 -14.27 2.44
C PRO A 129 0.55 -14.01 3.72
N MET A 130 1.87 -14.26 3.66
CA MET A 130 2.81 -14.06 4.77
C MET A 130 3.55 -12.73 4.65
N GLN A 131 3.38 -11.86 5.65
CA GLN A 131 4.00 -10.52 5.64
C GLN A 131 5.53 -10.58 5.75
N GLN A 132 6.09 -11.65 6.34
CA GLN A 132 7.53 -11.90 6.42
C GLN A 132 8.18 -12.05 5.04
N LEU A 133 7.38 -12.31 3.99
CA LEU A 133 7.84 -12.45 2.60
C LEU A 133 7.71 -11.15 1.80
N VAL A 134 7.38 -10.04 2.45
CA VAL A 134 7.32 -8.70 1.85
C VAL A 134 8.48 -7.86 2.39
N LEU A 135 9.19 -7.21 1.48
CA LEU A 135 10.24 -6.24 1.76
C LEU A 135 9.63 -4.85 1.55
N PRO A 136 9.18 -4.14 2.62
CA PRO A 136 8.34 -2.95 2.47
C PRO A 136 9.05 -1.76 1.81
N GLU A 137 10.37 -1.66 2.01
CA GLU A 137 11.20 -0.55 1.52
C GLU A 137 11.93 -0.88 0.21
N GLY A 138 11.67 -2.06 -0.36
CA GLY A 138 12.40 -2.59 -1.51
C GLY A 138 13.39 -3.68 -1.11
N ASP A 139 14.06 -4.26 -2.09
CA ASP A 139 14.98 -5.37 -1.90
C ASP A 139 16.44 -4.94 -1.71
N GLY A 140 16.74 -3.63 -1.81
CA GLY A 140 18.07 -3.06 -1.65
C GLY A 140 18.95 -3.14 -2.91
N TYR A 141 18.47 -3.78 -3.97
CA TYR A 141 19.24 -4.02 -5.21
C TYR A 141 18.56 -3.46 -6.46
N MET A 142 17.24 -3.64 -6.57
CA MET A 142 16.47 -3.18 -7.72
C MET A 142 16.03 -1.72 -7.54
N GLU A 143 16.07 -0.93 -8.62
CA GLU A 143 15.63 0.47 -8.58
C GLU A 143 14.16 0.62 -8.18
N GLY A 144 13.89 1.65 -7.37
CA GLY A 144 12.57 2.02 -6.89
C GLY A 144 12.37 1.62 -5.43
N ASN A 145 12.16 2.62 -4.56
CA ASN A 145 11.77 2.46 -3.14
C ASN A 145 10.33 1.96 -3.02
N ALA A 146 10.02 0.85 -3.68
CA ALA A 146 8.72 0.23 -3.74
C ALA A 146 8.80 -1.17 -3.13
N PRO A 147 7.75 -1.62 -2.43
CA PRO A 147 7.69 -2.95 -1.84
C PRO A 147 8.02 -4.05 -2.86
N LYS A 148 8.84 -5.02 -2.44
CA LYS A 148 9.24 -6.20 -3.24
C LYS A 148 8.93 -7.49 -2.50
N ARG A 149 8.88 -8.59 -3.25
CA ARG A 149 8.75 -9.92 -2.66
C ARG A 149 10.13 -10.48 -2.27
N LEU A 150 10.23 -11.03 -1.06
CA LEU A 150 11.31 -11.91 -0.65
C LEU A 150 11.03 -13.34 -1.15
N PHE A 151 12.09 -14.04 -1.54
CA PHE A 151 11.99 -15.44 -1.95
C PHE A 151 12.75 -16.35 -0.98
N LEU A 152 12.03 -17.30 -0.38
CA LEU A 152 12.64 -18.43 0.33
C LEU A 152 12.64 -19.63 -0.62
N ILE A 153 13.83 -20.11 -1.00
CA ILE A 153 13.99 -21.12 -2.06
C ILE A 153 14.46 -22.44 -1.43
N ASP A 154 13.60 -23.45 -1.41
CA ASP A 154 13.98 -24.82 -1.01
C ASP A 154 14.63 -25.54 -2.20
N MET A 155 15.91 -25.88 -2.04
CA MET A 155 16.72 -26.51 -3.08
C MET A 155 16.66 -28.04 -2.96
N PRO A 156 16.73 -28.77 -4.10
CA PRO A 156 16.90 -30.22 -4.09
C PRO A 156 18.11 -30.66 -3.24
N GLY A 157 17.97 -31.80 -2.54
CA GLY A 157 19.02 -32.29 -1.64
C GLY A 157 20.10 -33.11 -2.34
N TRP A 158 21.37 -32.87 -1.99
CA TRP A 158 22.50 -33.63 -2.52
C TRP A 158 22.54 -35.07 -1.98
N ASN A 159 23.33 -35.93 -2.63
CA ASN A 159 23.41 -37.37 -2.40
C ASN A 159 22.11 -38.13 -2.67
N SER A 160 21.22 -37.60 -3.52
CA SER A 160 20.01 -38.33 -3.94
C SER A 160 20.29 -39.33 -5.07
N SER A 161 21.52 -39.39 -5.60
CA SER A 161 22.00 -40.24 -6.71
C SER A 161 21.30 -40.05 -8.07
N GLU A 162 20.25 -39.22 -8.13
CA GLU A 162 19.39 -39.06 -9.32
C GLU A 162 19.14 -37.60 -9.72
N ASP A 163 19.48 -36.60 -8.88
CA ASP A 163 19.19 -35.18 -9.14
C ASP A 163 20.47 -34.40 -9.48
N THR A 164 20.70 -34.16 -10.77
CA THR A 164 21.90 -33.47 -11.27
C THR A 164 22.07 -32.04 -10.75
N LEU A 165 20.98 -31.36 -10.37
CA LEU A 165 21.01 -30.00 -9.81
C LEU A 165 21.60 -30.00 -8.40
N ALA A 166 21.29 -31.03 -7.60
CA ALA A 166 21.75 -31.11 -6.22
C ALA A 166 23.23 -31.52 -6.11
N GLU A 167 23.78 -32.09 -7.18
CA GLU A 167 25.20 -32.46 -7.26
C GLU A 167 26.08 -31.34 -7.85
N GLN A 168 25.50 -30.21 -8.23
CA GLN A 168 26.25 -29.08 -8.75
C GLN A 168 27.23 -28.49 -7.71
N PRO A 169 28.26 -27.76 -8.17
CA PRO A 169 29.08 -26.91 -7.32
C PRO A 169 28.22 -25.99 -6.44
N ALA A 170 28.68 -25.74 -5.21
CA ALA A 170 27.98 -24.89 -4.25
C ALA A 170 27.68 -23.50 -4.81
N GLU A 171 28.61 -22.90 -5.57
CA GLU A 171 28.43 -21.63 -6.28
C GLU A 171 27.18 -21.60 -7.17
N LEU A 172 26.93 -22.67 -7.93
CA LEU A 172 25.76 -22.77 -8.81
C LEU A 172 24.46 -23.04 -8.03
N MET A 173 24.56 -23.68 -6.85
CA MET A 173 23.41 -23.81 -5.96
C MET A 173 23.10 -22.48 -5.25
N LEU A 174 24.12 -21.64 -5.06
CA LEU A 174 24.04 -20.26 -4.59
C LEU A 174 23.81 -19.23 -5.72
N ALA A 175 23.43 -19.65 -6.93
CA ALA A 175 23.32 -18.82 -8.16
C ALA A 175 22.25 -17.71 -8.14
N GLY A 176 21.93 -17.15 -6.97
CA GLY A 176 21.20 -15.90 -6.87
C GLY A 176 22.19 -14.76 -6.82
N ASP A 177 22.00 -13.80 -7.71
CA ASP A 177 22.82 -12.59 -7.75
C ASP A 177 22.75 -11.80 -6.45
N ASN A 178 21.65 -11.93 -5.67
CA ASN A 178 21.40 -11.15 -4.45
C ASN A 178 20.88 -12.04 -3.31
N ASN A 179 21.66 -12.18 -2.24
CA ASN A 179 21.37 -13.10 -1.13
C ASN A 179 21.09 -12.35 0.17
N LEU A 180 20.06 -12.80 0.90
CA LEU A 180 19.79 -12.40 2.28
C LEU A 180 20.53 -13.33 3.24
N ALA A 181 20.40 -14.65 3.04
CA ALA A 181 20.98 -15.67 3.90
C ALA A 181 21.08 -17.03 3.18
N LEU A 182 22.08 -17.83 3.54
CA LEU A 182 22.09 -19.26 3.28
C LEU A 182 21.57 -20.01 4.50
N VAL A 183 20.51 -20.80 4.32
CA VAL A 183 19.96 -21.69 5.34
C VAL A 183 20.50 -23.10 5.12
N TYR A 184 21.48 -23.51 5.91
CA TYR A 184 22.13 -24.81 5.80
C TYR A 184 21.49 -25.83 6.75
N VAL A 185 20.76 -26.79 6.22
CA VAL A 185 20.04 -27.81 6.99
C VAL A 185 20.83 -29.11 7.05
N VAL A 186 21.12 -29.57 8.27
CA VAL A 186 21.90 -30.78 8.51
C VAL A 186 21.28 -31.60 9.64
N SER A 187 21.35 -32.94 9.53
CA SER A 187 21.01 -33.80 10.67
C SER A 187 22.15 -33.80 11.67
N ALA A 188 21.85 -33.67 12.96
CA ALA A 188 22.84 -33.70 14.04
C ALA A 188 23.75 -34.93 13.97
N MET A 189 23.19 -36.08 13.61
CA MET A 189 23.93 -37.35 13.48
C MET A 189 24.96 -37.36 12.36
N ARG A 190 24.86 -36.43 11.40
CA ARG A 190 25.70 -36.39 10.19
C ARG A 190 26.56 -35.13 10.08
N LEU A 191 26.51 -34.23 11.07
CA LEU A 191 27.27 -32.97 11.07
C LEU A 191 28.77 -33.21 10.80
N GLU A 192 29.36 -34.21 11.46
CA GLU A 192 30.80 -34.50 11.37
C GLU A 192 31.16 -35.49 10.26
N SER A 193 30.18 -35.97 9.47
CA SER A 193 30.47 -36.86 8.35
C SER A 193 31.38 -36.18 7.34
N SER A 194 32.35 -36.91 6.78
CA SER A 194 33.31 -36.36 5.81
C SER A 194 32.63 -35.69 4.62
N VAL A 195 31.51 -36.26 4.15
CA VAL A 195 30.73 -35.72 3.04
C VAL A 195 30.08 -34.39 3.40
N ASN A 196 29.37 -34.29 4.54
CA ASN A 196 28.74 -33.03 4.93
C ASN A 196 29.77 -31.97 5.33
N ARG A 197 30.93 -32.37 5.87
CA ARG A 197 32.04 -31.47 6.15
C ARG A 197 32.63 -30.88 4.86
N GLN A 198 32.84 -31.70 3.84
CA GLN A 198 33.30 -31.23 2.54
C GLN A 198 32.26 -30.32 1.88
N ARG A 199 30.98 -30.71 1.86
CA ARG A 199 29.93 -29.86 1.29
C ARG A 199 29.81 -28.53 2.04
N LEU A 200 29.89 -28.52 3.38
CA LEU A 200 29.91 -27.28 4.16
C LEU A 200 31.12 -26.41 3.79
N HIS A 201 32.31 -27.01 3.57
CA HIS A 201 33.47 -26.29 3.07
C HIS A 201 33.19 -25.64 1.70
N ASP A 202 32.68 -26.40 0.74
CA ASP A 202 32.39 -25.89 -0.61
C ASP A 202 31.37 -24.73 -0.56
N PHE A 203 30.36 -24.81 0.33
CA PHE A 203 29.40 -23.72 0.53
C PHE A 203 30.03 -22.49 1.20
N LEU A 204 30.88 -22.68 2.21
CA LEU A 204 31.57 -21.57 2.86
C LEU A 204 32.53 -20.86 1.90
N GLU A 205 33.22 -21.62 1.04
CA GLU A 205 34.04 -21.06 -0.05
C GLU A 205 33.18 -20.24 -1.02
N ALA A 206 32.05 -20.79 -1.48
CA ALA A 206 31.15 -20.09 -2.38
C ALA A 206 30.46 -18.85 -1.74
N LEU A 207 30.25 -18.84 -0.42
CA LEU A 207 29.69 -17.70 0.31
C LEU A 207 30.63 -16.49 0.34
N ASN A 208 31.94 -16.69 0.20
CA ASN A 208 32.91 -15.61 0.16
C ASN A 208 32.73 -14.70 -1.07
N ASP A 209 32.41 -15.31 -2.21
CA ASP A 209 32.33 -14.60 -3.50
C ASP A 209 30.89 -14.16 -3.83
N ALA A 210 29.92 -14.53 -3.01
CA ALA A 210 28.50 -14.23 -3.22
C ALA A 210 28.12 -12.84 -2.71
N TYR A 211 27.19 -12.18 -3.41
CA TYR A 211 26.66 -10.88 -2.98
C TYR A 211 25.58 -11.05 -1.90
N PHE A 212 25.86 -10.54 -0.71
CA PHE A 212 24.95 -10.50 0.42
C PHE A 212 24.47 -9.08 0.72
N LEU A 213 23.23 -8.97 1.19
CA LEU A 213 22.75 -7.72 1.78
C LEU A 213 23.44 -7.52 3.14
N GLY A 214 24.52 -6.75 3.15
CA GLY A 214 25.36 -6.58 4.33
C GLY A 214 26.49 -7.60 4.34
N GLN A 215 26.63 -8.35 5.43
CA GLN A 215 27.67 -9.38 5.60
C GLN A 215 27.16 -10.76 5.15
N SER A 216 28.09 -11.68 4.86
CA SER A 216 27.73 -13.07 4.52
C SER A 216 27.02 -13.72 5.70
N GLN A 217 25.81 -14.24 5.48
CA GLN A 217 24.97 -14.78 6.55
C GLN A 217 24.68 -16.27 6.35
N LEU A 218 25.05 -17.07 7.35
CA LEU A 218 24.79 -18.51 7.43
C LEU A 218 23.86 -18.83 8.60
N LEU A 219 22.65 -19.30 8.28
CA LEU A 219 21.70 -19.85 9.25
C LEU A 219 21.74 -21.37 9.21
N MET A 220 22.46 -21.99 10.13
CA MET A 220 22.53 -23.45 10.23
C MET A 220 21.36 -23.99 11.04
N VAL A 221 20.53 -24.84 10.42
CA VAL A 221 19.44 -25.55 11.10
C VAL A 221 19.82 -27.01 11.28
N MET A 222 20.09 -27.39 12.53
CA MET A 222 20.40 -28.75 12.91
C MET A 222 19.14 -29.50 13.34
N THR A 223 18.76 -30.51 12.57
CA THR A 223 17.59 -31.37 12.86
C THR A 223 17.99 -32.61 13.64
N HIS A 224 17.02 -33.24 14.30
CA HIS A 224 17.24 -34.41 15.16
C HIS A 224 18.19 -34.09 16.33
N CYS A 225 17.96 -32.94 16.99
CA CYS A 225 18.74 -32.46 18.13
C CYS A 225 17.93 -32.55 19.43
N PRO A 226 18.06 -33.64 20.21
CA PRO A 226 17.49 -33.74 21.55
C PRO A 226 17.88 -32.55 22.43
N GLU A 227 16.97 -32.07 23.27
CA GLU A 227 17.13 -30.85 24.06
C GLU A 227 18.43 -30.85 24.90
N GLU A 228 18.75 -31.99 25.51
CA GLU A 228 19.96 -32.20 26.33
C GLU A 228 21.27 -32.00 25.57
N ASP A 229 21.27 -32.25 24.25
CA ASP A 229 22.46 -32.17 23.40
C ASP A 229 22.59 -30.82 22.67
N GLN A 230 21.54 -30.00 22.63
CA GLN A 230 21.50 -28.80 21.80
C GLN A 230 22.64 -27.83 22.08
N GLN A 231 23.00 -27.61 23.36
CA GLN A 231 24.09 -26.68 23.69
C GLN A 231 25.44 -27.19 23.18
N ARG A 232 25.72 -28.48 23.36
CA ARG A 232 26.95 -29.13 22.88
C ARG A 232 27.02 -29.10 21.35
N LEU A 233 25.91 -29.42 20.68
CA LEU A 233 25.82 -29.45 19.23
C LEU A 233 25.96 -28.05 18.60
N ARG A 234 25.38 -27.00 19.22
CA ARG A 234 25.59 -25.61 18.79
C ARG A 234 27.07 -25.22 18.86
N ALA A 235 27.74 -25.54 19.96
CA ALA A 235 29.16 -25.25 20.12
C ALA A 235 30.01 -26.00 19.08
N LEU A 236 29.72 -27.28 18.86
CA LEU A 236 30.39 -28.11 17.86
C LEU A 236 30.24 -27.54 16.44
N ALA A 237 29.02 -27.16 16.05
CA ALA A 237 28.75 -26.56 14.75
C ALA A 237 29.44 -25.21 14.58
N ALA A 238 29.42 -24.35 15.61
CA ALA A 238 30.10 -23.06 15.59
C ALA A 238 31.62 -23.23 15.44
N CYS A 239 32.24 -24.14 16.19
CA CYS A 239 33.65 -24.46 16.04
C CYS A 239 33.96 -24.98 14.63
N LEU A 240 33.14 -25.89 14.10
CA LEU A 240 33.36 -26.46 12.76
C LEU A 240 33.32 -25.37 11.67
N VAL A 241 32.32 -24.49 11.70
CA VAL A 241 32.20 -23.40 10.73
C VAL A 241 33.35 -22.42 10.86
N SER A 242 33.67 -21.98 12.08
CA SER A 242 34.78 -21.06 12.36
C SER A 242 36.12 -21.64 11.92
N ASP A 243 36.36 -22.93 12.18
CA ASP A 243 37.57 -23.64 11.74
C ASP A 243 37.71 -23.67 10.21
N ILE A 244 36.61 -23.91 9.49
CA ILE A 244 36.63 -23.94 8.02
C ILE A 244 36.84 -22.54 7.47
N TRP A 245 36.08 -21.56 7.95
CA TRP A 245 36.16 -20.16 7.52
C TRP A 245 37.58 -19.59 7.69
N THR A 246 38.18 -19.81 8.85
CA THR A 246 39.55 -19.36 9.14
C THR A 246 40.58 -20.07 8.24
N LYS A 247 40.37 -21.36 7.89
CA LYS A 247 41.26 -22.10 6.99
C LYS A 247 41.19 -21.63 5.55
N LEU A 248 40.06 -21.06 5.13
CA LEU A 248 39.91 -20.38 3.84
C LEU A 248 40.66 -19.03 3.82
N GLY A 249 41.16 -18.56 4.97
CA GLY A 249 41.91 -17.30 5.10
C GLY A 249 41.02 -16.07 5.24
N LEU A 250 39.74 -16.26 5.60
CA LEU A 250 38.72 -15.22 5.69
C LEU A 250 38.61 -14.66 7.12
N ASP A 251 38.18 -13.41 7.26
CA ASP A 251 38.04 -12.76 8.55
C ASP A 251 36.81 -13.33 9.31
N PRO A 252 36.96 -13.80 10.56
CA PRO A 252 35.82 -14.25 11.36
C PRO A 252 34.68 -13.23 11.50
N ASP A 253 34.98 -11.93 11.40
CA ASP A 253 33.98 -10.86 11.51
C ASP A 253 33.17 -10.64 10.21
N GLU A 254 33.53 -11.31 9.11
CA GLU A 254 32.83 -11.24 7.81
C GLU A 254 31.71 -12.28 7.64
N LEU A 255 31.60 -13.25 8.55
CA LEU A 255 30.56 -14.28 8.54
C LEU A 255 29.67 -14.18 9.78
N GLU A 256 28.39 -13.86 9.57
CA GLU A 256 27.39 -13.98 10.62
C GLU A 256 26.82 -15.41 10.66
N LEU A 257 27.14 -16.14 11.74
CA LEU A 257 26.64 -17.49 11.96
C LEU A 257 25.54 -17.53 13.03
N THR A 258 24.38 -18.09 12.67
CA THR A 258 23.36 -18.49 13.64
C THR A 258 23.11 -19.99 13.56
N VAL A 259 23.14 -20.69 14.70
CA VAL A 259 22.83 -22.12 14.80
C VAL A 259 21.52 -22.36 15.54
N LEU A 260 20.54 -22.92 14.84
CA LEU A 260 19.24 -23.33 15.39
C LEU A 260 19.18 -24.86 15.50
N CYS A 261 18.95 -25.38 16.70
CA CYS A 261 18.78 -26.83 16.92
C CYS A 261 17.30 -27.15 17.12
N VAL A 262 16.82 -28.19 16.45
CA VAL A 262 15.41 -28.58 16.47
C VAL A 262 15.22 -30.09 16.57
N GLU A 263 14.20 -30.49 17.31
CA GLU A 263 13.66 -31.84 17.38
C GLU A 263 12.14 -31.75 17.13
N PHE A 264 11.75 -31.71 15.86
CA PHE A 264 10.36 -31.43 15.49
C PHE A 264 9.37 -32.45 16.05
N ASP A 265 9.79 -33.70 16.24
CA ASP A 265 8.93 -34.78 16.73
C ASP A 265 8.59 -34.64 18.22
N SER A 266 9.39 -33.90 19.00
CA SER A 266 9.16 -33.67 20.42
C SER A 266 8.60 -32.28 20.75
N MET A 267 8.54 -31.37 19.78
CA MET A 267 8.11 -30.00 20.00
C MET A 267 6.58 -29.89 20.11
N ASP A 268 6.11 -29.19 21.14
CA ASP A 268 4.72 -28.77 21.23
C ASP A 268 4.43 -27.52 20.36
N ALA A 269 3.16 -27.11 20.31
CA ALA A 269 2.73 -25.97 19.50
C ALA A 269 3.37 -24.64 19.92
N LEU A 270 3.66 -24.45 21.21
CA LEU A 270 4.27 -23.22 21.73
C LEU A 270 5.76 -23.18 21.38
N GLN A 271 6.47 -24.29 21.55
CA GLN A 271 7.86 -24.46 21.15
C GLN A 271 8.03 -24.26 19.65
N LEU A 272 7.11 -24.81 18.85
CA LEU A 272 7.09 -24.64 17.41
C LEU A 272 6.85 -23.18 17.00
N GLN A 273 5.93 -22.48 17.68
CA GLN A 273 5.70 -21.05 17.45
C GLN A 273 6.93 -20.22 17.82
N ALA A 274 7.59 -20.52 18.94
CA ALA A 274 8.83 -19.86 19.35
C ALA A 274 9.96 -20.11 18.35
N PHE A 275 10.09 -21.34 17.83
CA PHE A 275 11.04 -21.67 16.76
C PHE A 275 10.76 -20.85 15.49
N ARG A 276 9.51 -20.79 15.02
CA ARG A 276 9.12 -19.99 13.84
C ARG A 276 9.50 -18.52 14.02
N ALA A 277 9.14 -17.93 15.17
CA ALA A 277 9.45 -16.55 15.47
C ALA A 277 10.96 -16.30 15.48
N ARG A 278 11.74 -17.19 16.11
CA ARG A 278 13.20 -17.09 16.15
C ARG A 278 13.83 -17.25 14.78
N PHE A 279 13.37 -18.21 13.97
CA PHE A 279 13.86 -18.41 12.62
C PHE A 279 13.66 -17.16 11.76
N TRP A 280 12.44 -16.63 11.72
CA TRP A 280 12.14 -15.41 10.94
C TRP A 280 12.90 -14.19 11.46
N GLN A 281 13.06 -14.05 12.78
CA GLN A 281 13.88 -12.99 13.36
C GLN A 281 15.33 -13.06 12.87
N CYS A 282 15.95 -14.24 12.92
CA CYS A 282 17.33 -14.42 12.49
C CYS A 282 17.49 -14.24 10.98
N LEU A 283 16.58 -14.80 10.18
CA LEU A 283 16.63 -14.71 8.72
C LEU A 283 16.51 -13.26 8.23
N LEU A 284 15.64 -12.46 8.87
CA LEU A 284 15.37 -11.08 8.47
C LEU A 284 16.30 -10.06 9.14
N ALA A 285 17.19 -10.49 10.05
CA ALA A 285 18.10 -9.60 10.77
C ALA A 285 18.96 -8.68 9.88
N PRO A 286 19.47 -9.11 8.70
CA PRO A 286 20.26 -8.23 7.84
C PRO A 286 19.49 -7.04 7.27
N LEU A 287 18.15 -7.12 7.25
CA LEU A 287 17.29 -5.99 6.85
C LEU A 287 17.27 -4.86 7.90
N GLY A 288 17.94 -5.04 9.04
CA GLY A 288 17.98 -4.08 10.14
C GLY A 288 16.75 -4.18 11.05
N GLN A 289 16.42 -3.09 11.76
CA GLN A 289 15.14 -3.01 12.45
C GLN A 289 14.04 -3.09 11.39
N VAL A 290 13.49 -4.28 11.20
CA VAL A 290 12.19 -4.46 10.57
C VAL A 290 11.23 -3.70 11.46
N ALA A 291 10.98 -2.42 11.13
CA ALA A 291 9.87 -1.68 11.69
C ALA A 291 8.66 -2.61 11.57
N ASP A 292 7.83 -2.68 12.62
CA ASP A 292 6.53 -3.34 12.51
C ASP A 292 5.98 -2.95 11.13
N PRO A 293 5.78 -3.91 10.20
CA PRO A 293 5.57 -3.59 8.77
C PRO A 293 4.33 -2.72 8.55
N GLY A 294 3.64 -2.38 9.65
CA GLY A 294 2.42 -1.65 9.69
C GLY A 294 1.34 -2.51 9.08
N HIS A 295 0.14 -1.99 9.09
CA HIS A 295 -0.84 -2.55 8.18
C HIS A 295 -0.42 -2.18 6.73
N PRO A 296 -0.60 -3.06 5.72
CA PRO A 296 -0.15 -2.87 4.32
C PRO A 296 -0.51 -1.52 3.68
N TRP A 297 -1.57 -0.88 4.17
CA TRP A 297 -1.98 0.45 3.72
C TRP A 297 -0.92 1.54 3.91
N GLN A 298 -0.12 1.52 4.99
CA GLN A 298 0.82 2.60 5.30
C GLN A 298 1.92 2.70 4.25
N SER A 299 2.62 1.59 4.02
CA SER A 299 3.69 1.51 3.02
C SER A 299 3.18 1.78 1.60
N ARG A 300 1.95 1.36 1.29
CA ARG A 300 1.32 1.65 -0.02
C ARG A 300 0.98 3.13 -0.20
N MET A 301 0.53 3.81 0.84
CA MET A 301 0.28 5.26 0.79
C MET A 301 1.59 6.04 0.66
N ARG A 302 2.67 5.59 1.32
CA ARG A 302 4.00 6.20 1.17
C ARG A 302 4.55 6.04 -0.25
N ALA A 303 4.23 4.94 -0.92
CA ALA A 303 4.62 4.67 -2.30
C ALA A 303 3.70 5.33 -3.35
N TRP A 304 2.74 6.17 -2.95
CA TRP A 304 1.87 6.86 -3.91
C TRP A 304 2.69 7.80 -4.82
N PRO A 305 2.46 7.75 -6.15
CA PRO A 305 3.04 8.72 -7.07
C PRO A 305 2.74 10.16 -6.63
N GLU A 306 3.59 11.10 -7.02
CA GLU A 306 3.38 12.52 -6.70
C GLU A 306 2.00 13.02 -7.17
N ALA A 307 1.54 12.53 -8.33
CA ALA A 307 0.22 12.85 -8.89
C ALA A 307 -0.97 12.39 -8.02
N TRP A 308 -0.74 11.43 -7.11
CA TRP A 308 -1.74 10.87 -6.20
C TRP A 308 -1.75 11.56 -4.82
N GLN A 309 -0.86 12.52 -4.58
CA GLN A 309 -0.79 13.21 -3.30
C GLN A 309 -2.06 14.06 -3.04
N LEU A 310 -2.60 13.96 -1.82
CA LEU A 310 -3.86 14.61 -1.44
C LEU A 310 -3.67 16.08 -1.03
N ALA A 311 -2.51 16.44 -0.48
CA ALA A 311 -2.25 17.78 0.05
C ALA A 311 -2.45 18.91 -0.99
N PRO A 312 -1.98 18.79 -2.24
CA PRO A 312 -2.24 19.80 -3.28
C PRO A 312 -3.74 19.98 -3.57
N ARG A 313 -4.53 18.89 -3.51
CA ARG A 313 -5.98 18.90 -3.76
C ARG A 313 -6.73 19.60 -2.65
N VAL A 314 -6.36 19.33 -1.39
CA VAL A 314 -6.91 20.05 -0.23
C VAL A 314 -6.56 21.54 -0.29
N ALA A 315 -5.31 21.87 -0.65
CA ALA A 315 -4.89 23.27 -0.81
C ALA A 315 -5.70 23.99 -1.91
N ALA A 316 -5.99 23.31 -3.03
CA ALA A 316 -6.86 23.84 -4.07
C ALA A 316 -8.28 24.13 -3.54
N SER A 317 -8.90 23.19 -2.80
CA SER A 317 -10.21 23.41 -2.18
C SER A 317 -10.20 24.57 -1.18
N HIS A 318 -9.13 24.73 -0.40
CA HIS A 318 -8.98 25.85 0.52
C HIS A 318 -8.87 27.19 -0.22
N ARG A 319 -8.11 27.26 -1.33
CA ARG A 319 -8.05 28.48 -2.17
C ARG A 319 -9.42 28.88 -2.69
N VAL A 320 -10.20 27.92 -3.18
CA VAL A 320 -11.60 28.14 -3.62
C VAL A 320 -12.43 28.71 -2.47
N LEU A 321 -12.37 28.09 -1.29
CA LEU A 321 -13.14 28.51 -0.13
C LEU A 321 -12.80 29.94 0.32
N VAL A 322 -11.52 30.28 0.41
CA VAL A 322 -11.06 31.63 0.77
C VAL A 322 -11.53 32.67 -0.25
N ALA A 323 -11.44 32.34 -1.54
CA ALA A 323 -11.89 33.24 -2.60
C ALA A 323 -13.41 33.47 -2.54
N VAL A 324 -14.20 32.42 -2.35
CA VAL A 324 -15.66 32.51 -2.19
C VAL A 324 -16.02 33.36 -0.97
N ARG A 325 -15.39 33.13 0.19
CA ARG A 325 -15.63 33.96 1.38
C ARG A 325 -15.29 35.43 1.13
N GLY A 326 -14.17 35.70 0.46
CA GLY A 326 -13.77 37.05 0.08
C GLY A 326 -14.76 37.73 -0.87
N MET A 327 -15.30 36.98 -1.84
CA MET A 327 -16.35 37.45 -2.74
C MET A 327 -17.64 37.78 -1.97
N LEU A 328 -18.14 36.84 -1.16
CA LEU A 328 -19.39 36.99 -0.41
C LEU A 328 -19.34 38.18 0.56
N ALA A 329 -18.19 38.42 1.19
CA ALA A 329 -17.96 39.59 2.04
C ALA A 329 -17.83 40.90 1.24
N GLY A 330 -17.31 40.85 0.02
CA GLY A 330 -17.13 42.03 -0.83
C GLY A 330 -18.44 42.58 -1.43
N ILE A 331 -19.38 41.68 -1.76
CA ILE A 331 -20.65 42.00 -2.41
C ILE A 331 -21.76 42.43 -1.45
N CYS A 332 -21.70 42.00 -0.19
CA CYS A 332 -22.69 42.31 0.84
C CYS A 332 -21.99 42.69 2.15
N ASP A 333 -22.20 43.93 2.61
CA ASP A 333 -21.67 44.42 3.89
C ASP A 333 -22.84 44.79 4.79
N GLN A 334 -22.90 44.21 6.00
CA GLN A 334 -23.99 44.41 6.96
C GLN A 334 -25.41 44.24 6.37
N GLY A 335 -25.58 43.36 5.37
CA GLY A 335 -26.85 43.10 4.71
C GLY A 335 -27.18 44.05 3.53
N VAL A 336 -26.28 44.96 3.20
CA VAL A 336 -26.41 45.92 2.09
C VAL A 336 -25.61 45.44 0.88
N PHE A 337 -26.30 45.27 -0.25
CA PHE A 337 -25.69 44.96 -1.54
C PHE A 337 -25.23 46.24 -2.23
N LEU A 338 -24.02 46.23 -2.81
CA LEU A 338 -23.37 47.42 -3.40
C LEU A 338 -23.32 48.64 -2.46
N PRO A 339 -22.72 48.52 -1.25
CA PRO A 339 -22.73 49.60 -0.27
C PRO A 339 -22.08 50.87 -0.83
N GLY A 340 -22.72 52.00 -0.55
CA GLY A 340 -22.37 53.31 -1.10
C GLY A 340 -22.96 53.61 -2.48
N MET A 341 -23.86 52.78 -3.03
CA MET A 341 -24.61 53.07 -4.25
C MET A 341 -26.10 53.24 -3.95
N ASN A 342 -26.76 54.17 -4.64
CA ASN A 342 -28.20 54.39 -4.57
C ASN A 342 -28.69 55.07 -5.86
N MET A 343 -30.01 55.14 -6.05
CA MET A 343 -30.61 55.72 -7.25
C MET A 343 -30.32 57.21 -7.43
N ARG A 344 -30.06 57.98 -6.36
CA ARG A 344 -29.69 59.40 -6.47
C ARG A 344 -28.32 59.61 -7.10
N ARG A 345 -27.40 58.63 -6.99
CA ARG A 345 -26.08 58.68 -7.66
C ARG A 345 -26.15 58.33 -9.14
N LEU A 346 -27.31 57.83 -9.59
CA LEU A 346 -27.59 57.40 -10.94
C LEU A 346 -28.66 58.31 -11.59
N ASP A 347 -29.00 59.42 -10.92
CA ASP A 347 -30.03 60.35 -11.36
C ASP A 347 -29.61 61.06 -12.65
N GLY A 348 -30.52 61.10 -13.63
CA GLY A 348 -30.25 61.65 -14.97
C GLY A 348 -29.42 60.78 -15.91
N ALA A 349 -28.96 59.59 -15.48
CA ALA A 349 -28.25 58.65 -16.34
C ALA A 349 -29.22 57.86 -17.24
N GLU A 350 -28.80 57.54 -18.47
CA GLU A 350 -29.57 56.65 -19.35
C GLU A 350 -29.51 55.20 -18.87
N GLN A 351 -30.47 54.37 -19.30
CA GLN A 351 -30.61 52.98 -18.86
C GLN A 351 -29.32 52.15 -19.05
N GLU A 352 -28.62 52.31 -20.16
CA GLU A 352 -27.34 51.62 -20.43
C GLU A 352 -26.23 52.08 -19.47
N GLU A 353 -26.22 53.36 -19.09
CA GLU A 353 -25.23 53.93 -18.17
C GLU A 353 -25.48 53.48 -16.72
N ILE A 354 -26.75 53.36 -16.33
CA ILE A 354 -27.17 52.78 -15.05
C ILE A 354 -26.67 51.33 -14.95
N GLN A 355 -27.04 50.49 -15.92
CA GLN A 355 -26.67 49.07 -15.92
C GLN A 355 -25.15 48.89 -15.96
N SER A 356 -24.45 49.56 -16.87
CA SER A 356 -22.98 49.44 -16.98
C SER A 356 -22.25 49.87 -15.70
N THR A 357 -22.73 50.92 -15.01
CA THR A 357 -22.16 51.37 -13.74
C THR A 357 -22.36 50.34 -12.64
N LEU A 358 -23.57 49.80 -12.52
CA LEU A 358 -23.89 48.77 -11.53
C LEU A 358 -23.12 47.48 -11.78
N PHE A 359 -23.08 47.00 -13.03
CA PHE A 359 -22.29 45.82 -13.42
C PHE A 359 -20.81 46.00 -13.16
N ARG A 360 -20.24 47.17 -13.44
CA ARG A 360 -18.84 47.48 -13.15
C ARG A 360 -18.55 47.42 -11.66
N MET A 361 -19.42 47.99 -10.83
CA MET A 361 -19.26 47.96 -9.37
C MET A 361 -19.43 46.58 -8.78
N TRP A 362 -20.44 45.84 -9.26
CA TRP A 362 -20.65 44.44 -8.89
C TRP A 362 -19.43 43.61 -9.25
N SER A 363 -18.98 43.68 -10.50
CA SER A 363 -17.84 42.89 -10.99
C SER A 363 -16.56 43.13 -10.18
N LYS A 364 -16.33 44.39 -9.78
CA LYS A 364 -15.20 44.77 -8.92
C LYS A 364 -15.33 44.19 -7.51
N ARG A 365 -16.51 44.27 -6.89
CA ARG A 365 -16.75 43.77 -5.53
C ARG A 365 -16.79 42.24 -5.47
N ALA A 366 -17.39 41.62 -6.47
CA ALA A 366 -17.51 40.17 -6.62
C ALA A 366 -16.22 39.51 -7.11
N ARG A 367 -15.17 40.27 -7.47
CA ARG A 367 -13.88 39.70 -7.90
C ARG A 367 -14.06 38.68 -9.04
N VAL A 368 -14.85 39.07 -10.05
CA VAL A 368 -15.29 38.15 -11.13
C VAL A 368 -14.12 37.57 -11.92
N LYS A 369 -13.02 38.34 -12.05
CA LYS A 369 -11.80 37.85 -12.72
C LYS A 369 -11.14 36.72 -11.92
N GLU A 370 -10.99 36.89 -10.61
CA GLU A 370 -10.45 35.87 -9.73
C GLU A 370 -11.35 34.63 -9.70
N TRP A 371 -12.67 34.82 -9.70
CA TRP A 371 -13.65 33.74 -9.78
C TRP A 371 -13.52 32.90 -11.05
N ASN A 372 -13.47 33.53 -12.22
CA ASN A 372 -13.36 32.82 -13.49
C ASN A 372 -12.05 32.02 -13.57
N SER A 373 -10.94 32.61 -13.10
CA SER A 373 -9.65 31.92 -13.04
C SER A 373 -9.68 30.69 -12.11
N LEU A 374 -10.47 30.72 -11.02
CA LEU A 374 -10.62 29.57 -10.13
C LEU A 374 -11.41 28.43 -10.76
N LEU A 375 -12.46 28.75 -11.55
CA LEU A 375 -13.25 27.74 -12.26
C LEU A 375 -12.43 26.98 -13.31
N GLU A 376 -11.50 27.68 -13.98
CA GLU A 376 -10.56 27.09 -14.94
C GLU A 376 -9.61 26.07 -14.27
N THR A 377 -9.34 26.21 -12.97
CA THR A 377 -8.51 25.28 -12.19
C THR A 377 -9.29 24.14 -11.52
N SER A 378 -10.55 23.92 -11.90
CA SER A 378 -11.40 22.87 -11.29
C SER A 378 -10.85 21.45 -11.45
N GLU A 379 -10.02 21.19 -12.47
CA GLU A 379 -9.29 19.92 -12.63
C GLU A 379 -8.31 19.67 -11.46
N ASP A 380 -7.81 20.73 -10.81
CA ASP A 380 -6.92 20.61 -9.67
C ASP A 380 -7.60 20.02 -8.42
N LEU A 381 -8.93 19.91 -8.42
CA LEU A 381 -9.71 19.31 -7.33
C LEU A 381 -9.87 17.79 -7.48
N LEU A 382 -9.62 17.26 -8.68
CA LEU A 382 -9.89 15.87 -9.01
C LEU A 382 -8.68 14.97 -8.69
N LEU A 383 -8.99 13.74 -8.27
CA LEU A 383 -8.01 12.66 -8.24
C LEU A 383 -8.02 11.92 -9.58
N ALA A 384 -6.88 11.32 -9.93
CA ALA A 384 -6.80 10.44 -11.09
C ALA A 384 -7.80 9.28 -10.98
N ALA A 385 -8.33 8.82 -12.11
CA ALA A 385 -9.39 7.81 -12.13
C ALA A 385 -8.95 6.45 -11.56
N ASP A 386 -7.66 6.16 -11.62
CA ASP A 386 -7.02 4.96 -11.07
C ASP A 386 -6.64 5.10 -9.58
N HIS A 387 -6.82 6.29 -8.99
CA HIS A 387 -6.54 6.50 -7.58
C HIS A 387 -7.53 5.70 -6.70
N PRO A 388 -7.07 4.95 -5.68
CA PRO A 388 -7.94 4.08 -4.87
C PRO A 388 -9.02 4.83 -4.09
N LEU A 389 -8.76 6.10 -3.76
CA LEU A 389 -9.70 7.02 -3.10
C LEU A 389 -10.68 7.71 -4.07
N ALA A 390 -10.51 7.59 -5.39
CA ALA A 390 -11.24 8.43 -6.37
C ALA A 390 -12.77 8.39 -6.20
N ALA A 391 -13.34 7.20 -5.98
CA ALA A 391 -14.77 7.03 -5.80
C ALA A 391 -15.30 7.80 -4.58
N TRP A 392 -14.64 7.64 -3.42
CA TRP A 392 -15.01 8.34 -2.20
C TRP A 392 -14.81 9.86 -2.32
N TRP A 393 -13.68 10.26 -2.93
CA TRP A 393 -13.34 11.66 -3.14
C TRP A 393 -14.37 12.38 -3.99
N ASN A 394 -14.83 11.74 -5.07
CA ASN A 394 -15.85 12.30 -5.93
C ASN A 394 -17.22 12.39 -5.25
N LEU A 395 -17.63 11.34 -4.53
CA LEU A 395 -18.92 11.29 -3.84
C LEU A 395 -19.06 12.30 -2.70
N PHE A 396 -17.97 12.58 -1.98
CA PHE A 396 -17.99 13.50 -0.84
C PHE A 396 -17.28 14.82 -1.14
N TRP A 397 -15.96 14.79 -1.35
CA TRP A 397 -15.14 15.99 -1.38
C TRP A 397 -15.47 16.91 -2.57
N VAL A 398 -15.48 16.35 -3.77
CA VAL A 398 -15.78 17.09 -5.01
C VAL A 398 -17.24 17.51 -5.02
N SER A 399 -18.17 16.63 -4.61
CA SER A 399 -19.60 16.96 -4.53
C SER A 399 -19.89 18.16 -3.62
N GLN A 400 -19.25 18.22 -2.44
CA GLN A 400 -19.44 19.33 -1.51
C GLN A 400 -18.80 20.63 -2.01
N THR A 401 -17.63 20.52 -2.66
CA THR A 401 -16.99 21.69 -3.30
C THR A 401 -17.85 22.22 -4.44
N ASN A 402 -18.41 21.35 -5.27
CA ASN A 402 -19.30 21.74 -6.37
C ASN A 402 -20.59 22.36 -5.85
N SER A 403 -21.17 21.84 -4.78
CA SER A 403 -22.37 22.44 -4.16
C SER A 403 -22.13 23.89 -3.71
N LEU A 404 -20.94 24.19 -3.18
CA LEU A 404 -20.54 25.57 -2.89
C LEU A 404 -20.40 26.42 -4.16
N LEU A 405 -19.74 25.89 -5.20
CA LEU A 405 -19.53 26.59 -6.46
C LEU A 405 -20.86 26.89 -7.17
N ASP A 406 -21.78 25.93 -7.18
CA ASP A 406 -23.12 26.05 -7.76
C ASP A 406 -23.94 27.14 -7.06
N ALA A 407 -23.90 27.18 -5.72
CA ALA A 407 -24.59 28.23 -4.96
C ALA A 407 -24.04 29.64 -5.25
N VAL A 408 -22.74 29.76 -5.47
CA VAL A 408 -22.11 31.03 -5.89
C VAL A 408 -22.49 31.36 -7.34
N HIS A 409 -22.52 30.38 -8.23
CA HIS A 409 -22.96 30.57 -9.60
C HIS A 409 -24.41 31.06 -9.68
N ASP A 410 -25.29 30.49 -8.86
CA ASP A 410 -26.68 30.91 -8.71
C ASP A 410 -26.80 32.35 -8.22
N LEU A 411 -25.98 32.74 -7.23
CA LEU A 411 -25.90 34.11 -6.76
C LEU A 411 -25.44 35.08 -7.86
N MET A 412 -24.41 34.72 -8.63
CA MET A 412 -23.89 35.55 -9.72
C MET A 412 -24.91 35.74 -10.85
N ARG A 413 -25.62 34.67 -11.20
CA ARG A 413 -26.72 34.70 -12.18
C ARG A 413 -27.89 35.55 -11.67
N GLY A 414 -28.30 35.34 -10.42
CA GLY A 414 -29.35 36.14 -9.78
C GLY A 414 -28.99 37.62 -9.69
N ALA A 415 -27.72 37.94 -9.43
CA ALA A 415 -27.21 39.31 -9.43
C ALA A 415 -27.29 39.94 -10.82
N THR A 416 -26.88 39.21 -11.85
CA THR A 416 -26.96 39.70 -13.25
C THR A 416 -28.40 40.09 -13.60
N GLN A 417 -29.37 39.21 -13.31
CA GLN A 417 -30.79 39.48 -13.52
C GLN A 417 -31.30 40.66 -12.67
N ALA A 418 -30.90 40.72 -11.39
CA ALA A 418 -31.31 41.80 -10.50
C ALA A 418 -30.80 43.17 -10.96
N LEU A 419 -29.59 43.22 -11.53
CA LEU A 419 -28.99 44.45 -12.07
C LEU A 419 -29.61 44.87 -13.41
N GLU A 420 -29.93 43.92 -14.29
CA GLU A 420 -30.63 44.20 -15.56
C GLU A 420 -32.01 44.82 -15.31
N ASP A 421 -32.71 44.37 -14.28
CA ASP A 421 -34.04 44.85 -13.91
C ASP A 421 -34.06 46.24 -13.23
N VAL A 422 -32.88 46.82 -12.92
CA VAL A 422 -32.81 48.19 -12.38
C VAL A 422 -33.07 49.19 -13.49
N SER A 423 -33.96 50.15 -13.26
CA SER A 423 -34.23 51.24 -14.19
C SER A 423 -34.28 52.59 -13.49
N ALA A 424 -34.38 53.68 -14.25
CA ALA A 424 -34.59 55.02 -13.70
C ALA A 424 -35.85 55.14 -12.81
N GLN A 425 -36.79 54.18 -12.91
CA GLN A 425 -38.01 54.13 -12.09
C GLN A 425 -37.84 53.33 -10.79
N THR A 426 -36.71 52.65 -10.60
CA THR A 426 -36.42 51.94 -9.35
C THR A 426 -36.36 52.97 -8.22
N VAL A 427 -37.26 52.85 -7.24
CA VAL A 427 -37.39 53.82 -6.13
C VAL A 427 -36.28 53.62 -5.11
N ASP A 428 -35.98 52.36 -4.78
CA ASP A 428 -34.96 51.99 -3.80
C ASP A 428 -34.14 50.82 -4.33
N LEU A 429 -32.88 51.12 -4.68
CA LEU A 429 -31.92 50.15 -5.16
C LEU A 429 -31.59 49.09 -4.10
N GLU A 430 -31.47 49.50 -2.83
CA GLU A 430 -31.09 48.60 -1.75
C GLU A 430 -32.20 47.58 -1.50
N ALA A 431 -33.45 48.03 -1.39
CA ALA A 431 -34.60 47.16 -1.24
C ALA A 431 -34.75 46.18 -2.42
N HIS A 432 -34.58 46.66 -3.65
CA HIS A 432 -34.65 45.83 -4.87
C HIS A 432 -33.59 44.72 -4.88
N LEU A 433 -32.32 45.06 -4.60
CA LEU A 433 -31.24 44.08 -4.56
C LEU A 433 -31.40 43.10 -3.38
N ALA A 434 -31.78 43.60 -2.21
CA ALA A 434 -32.02 42.77 -1.04
C ALA A 434 -33.13 41.75 -1.28
N GLN A 435 -34.23 42.14 -1.93
CA GLN A 435 -35.35 41.24 -2.23
C GLN A 435 -34.92 40.06 -3.12
N ARG A 436 -33.99 40.28 -4.06
CA ARG A 436 -33.59 39.25 -5.03
C ARG A 436 -32.35 38.45 -4.62
N LEU A 437 -31.43 39.05 -3.87
CA LEU A 437 -30.11 38.47 -3.62
C LEU A 437 -29.93 37.93 -2.21
N ARG A 438 -30.73 38.36 -1.22
CA ARG A 438 -30.51 38.00 0.19
C ARG A 438 -30.57 36.48 0.42
N THR A 439 -31.53 35.79 -0.17
CA THR A 439 -31.66 34.33 -0.02
C THR A 439 -30.52 33.58 -0.70
N LEU A 440 -30.11 34.00 -1.89
CA LEU A 440 -28.99 33.40 -2.64
C LEU A 440 -27.66 33.62 -1.90
N HIS A 441 -27.43 34.83 -1.40
CA HIS A 441 -26.26 35.17 -0.60
C HIS A 441 -26.21 34.40 0.71
N ALA A 442 -27.36 34.25 1.40
CA ALA A 442 -27.46 33.45 2.61
C ALA A 442 -27.15 31.97 2.35
N ALA A 443 -27.68 31.39 1.28
CA ALA A 443 -27.40 29.99 0.90
C ALA A 443 -25.90 29.76 0.63
N ALA A 444 -25.28 30.62 -0.20
CA ALA A 444 -23.84 30.55 -0.48
C ALA A 444 -22.99 30.77 0.79
N SER A 445 -23.39 31.71 1.65
CA SER A 445 -22.69 32.00 2.92
C SER A 445 -22.78 30.85 3.93
N MET A 446 -23.93 30.17 4.00
CA MET A 446 -24.10 28.99 4.85
C MET A 446 -23.13 27.88 4.41
N LEU A 447 -23.03 27.60 3.10
CA LEU A 447 -22.08 26.59 2.59
C LEU A 447 -20.62 27.02 2.80
N ALA A 448 -20.30 28.30 2.60
CA ALA A 448 -18.95 28.84 2.78
C ALA A 448 -18.49 28.85 4.25
N THR A 449 -19.40 28.72 5.22
CA THR A 449 -19.08 28.68 6.67
C THR A 449 -19.50 27.38 7.35
N GLY A 450 -20.08 26.45 6.58
CA GLY A 450 -20.65 25.21 7.07
C GLY A 450 -19.62 24.17 7.49
N SER A 451 -20.13 22.97 7.82
CA SER A 451 -19.34 21.81 8.25
C SER A 451 -18.19 21.49 7.29
N PHE A 452 -18.47 21.38 5.99
CA PHE A 452 -17.46 21.09 4.97
C PHE A 452 -16.37 22.19 4.91
N ALA A 453 -16.77 23.46 4.97
CA ALA A 453 -15.82 24.56 4.96
C ALA A 453 -14.87 24.55 6.18
N ARG A 454 -15.40 24.23 7.37
CA ARG A 454 -14.60 24.05 8.58
C ARG A 454 -13.64 22.87 8.48
N LEU A 455 -14.07 21.79 7.81
CA LEU A 455 -13.25 20.63 7.55
C LEU A 455 -12.06 21.00 6.65
N VAL A 456 -12.31 21.69 5.54
CA VAL A 456 -11.24 22.19 4.65
C VAL A 456 -10.25 23.09 5.40
N ASP A 457 -10.74 24.04 6.21
CA ASP A 457 -9.90 24.93 7.02
C ASP A 457 -9.02 24.13 8.00
N ALA A 458 -9.60 23.16 8.71
CA ALA A 458 -8.90 22.37 9.72
C ALA A 458 -7.82 21.48 9.11
N VAL A 459 -8.13 20.83 7.98
CA VAL A 459 -7.19 19.95 7.29
C VAL A 459 -6.05 20.77 6.67
N HIS A 460 -6.35 21.93 6.08
CA HIS A 460 -5.33 22.83 5.54
C HIS A 460 -4.42 23.40 6.64
N ALA A 461 -5.00 23.83 7.78
CA ALA A 461 -4.24 24.38 8.91
C ALA A 461 -3.33 23.35 9.59
N ALA A 462 -3.64 22.06 9.50
CA ALA A 462 -2.81 21.00 10.03
C ALA A 462 -1.45 20.85 9.29
N GLY A 463 -1.29 21.50 8.13
CA GLY A 463 -0.03 21.52 7.37
C GLY A 463 0.28 20.18 6.70
N GLU A 464 1.57 19.88 6.55
CA GLU A 464 2.04 18.60 6.00
C GLU A 464 1.83 17.47 7.00
N LEU A 465 0.61 16.95 7.05
CA LEU A 465 0.33 15.67 7.69
C LEU A 465 0.80 14.53 6.77
N PRO A 466 1.39 13.45 7.34
CA PRO A 466 1.54 12.19 6.63
C PRO A 466 0.20 11.76 6.04
N ALA A 467 0.20 11.22 4.82
CA ALA A 467 -1.00 10.88 4.06
C ALA A 467 -1.96 10.00 4.87
N GLU A 468 -1.45 9.12 5.72
CA GLU A 468 -2.22 8.21 6.58
C GLU A 468 -3.05 8.98 7.61
N ARG A 469 -2.45 10.00 8.25
CA ARG A 469 -3.15 10.85 9.22
C ARG A 469 -4.17 11.74 8.54
N LEU A 470 -3.79 12.32 7.40
CA LEU A 470 -4.69 13.13 6.57
C LEU A 470 -5.94 12.33 6.20
N LEU A 471 -5.77 11.12 5.67
CA LEU A 471 -6.87 10.25 5.26
C LEU A 471 -7.74 9.80 6.43
N ALA A 472 -7.14 9.43 7.57
CA ALA A 472 -7.88 9.09 8.78
C ALA A 472 -8.72 10.27 9.29
N SER A 473 -8.18 11.49 9.27
CA SER A 473 -8.91 12.71 9.62
C SER A 473 -10.05 12.98 8.65
N LEU A 474 -9.82 12.87 7.34
CA LEU A 474 -10.83 13.07 6.30
C LEU A 474 -12.01 12.10 6.47
N PHE A 475 -11.74 10.80 6.64
CA PHE A 475 -12.77 9.79 6.84
C PHE A 475 -13.55 9.99 8.14
N SER A 476 -12.87 10.30 9.23
CA SER A 476 -13.52 10.53 10.53
C SER A 476 -14.46 11.72 10.47
N LEU A 477 -14.00 12.84 9.92
CA LEU A 477 -14.78 14.07 9.85
C LEU A 477 -15.94 13.96 8.86
N ALA A 478 -15.73 13.31 7.70
CA ALA A 478 -16.81 13.06 6.74
C ALA A 478 -17.90 12.16 7.31
N THR A 479 -17.52 11.14 8.09
CA THR A 479 -18.48 10.24 8.76
C THR A 479 -19.32 11.00 9.78
N VAL A 480 -18.68 11.84 10.60
CA VAL A 480 -19.39 12.68 11.59
C VAL A 480 -20.34 13.66 10.89
N GLN A 481 -19.89 14.33 9.83
CA GLN A 481 -20.71 15.26 9.06
C GLN A 481 -21.94 14.57 8.47
N THR A 482 -21.75 13.44 7.77
CA THR A 482 -22.84 12.69 7.13
C THR A 482 -23.85 12.20 8.15
N TYR A 483 -23.39 11.74 9.32
CA TYR A 483 -24.26 11.35 10.42
C TYR A 483 -25.08 12.54 10.94
N TYR A 484 -24.45 13.68 11.18
CA TYR A 484 -25.11 14.87 11.70
C TYR A 484 -26.18 15.40 10.74
N GLU A 485 -25.85 15.53 9.45
CA GLU A 485 -26.78 15.96 8.40
C GLU A 485 -27.99 15.01 8.27
N SER A 486 -27.76 13.70 8.39
CA SER A 486 -28.85 12.70 8.41
C SER A 486 -29.79 12.87 9.61
N GLN A 487 -29.24 13.10 10.81
CA GLN A 487 -30.05 13.29 12.01
C GLN A 487 -30.82 14.61 12.01
N CYS A 488 -30.20 15.70 11.57
CA CYS A 488 -30.86 16.99 11.40
C CYS A 488 -31.99 16.93 10.36
N GLY A 489 -31.77 16.25 9.23
CA GLY A 489 -32.80 16.06 8.21
C GLY A 489 -34.01 15.28 8.73
N LYS A 490 -33.79 14.24 9.54
CA LYS A 490 -34.87 13.48 10.20
C LYS A 490 -35.66 14.32 11.21
N LEU A 491 -34.98 15.16 11.97
CA LEU A 491 -35.62 16.07 12.94
C LEU A 491 -36.48 17.12 12.23
N LEU A 492 -35.97 17.70 11.14
CA LEU A 492 -36.72 18.65 10.29
C LEU A 492 -37.94 18.01 9.62
N GLN A 493 -37.81 16.79 9.10
CA GLN A 493 -38.95 16.04 8.55
C GLN A 493 -40.01 15.74 9.62
N LYS A 494 -39.58 15.39 10.83
CA LYS A 494 -40.49 15.12 11.94
C LYS A 494 -41.24 16.39 12.37
N GLN A 495 -40.56 17.54 12.43
CA GLN A 495 -41.20 18.83 12.72
C GLN A 495 -42.18 19.25 11.61
N LEU A 496 -41.83 19.07 10.33
CA LEU A 496 -42.72 19.39 9.21
C LEU A 496 -43.97 18.48 9.18
N GLN A 497 -43.85 17.23 9.62
CA GLN A 497 -44.97 16.29 9.77
C GLN A 497 -45.85 16.59 10.99
N GLU A 498 -45.30 17.22 12.03
CA GLU A 498 -46.04 17.66 13.22
C GLU A 498 -46.71 19.04 13.02
N GLU A 499 -46.30 19.82 12.00
CA GLU A 499 -46.85 21.15 11.66
C GLU A 499 -47.86 21.15 10.48
N THR A 500 -48.18 20.00 9.89
CA THR A 500 -49.29 19.89 8.91
C THR A 500 -50.56 19.34 9.60
N PRO A 501 -51.66 20.12 9.71
CA PRO A 501 -52.90 19.67 10.34
C PRO A 501 -53.65 18.60 9.54
#